data_AF-A0A7M7HJD1-F1
#
_entry.id   AF-A0A7M7HJD1-F1
#
_cell.length_a   1.000
_cell.length_b   1.000
_cell.length_c   1.000
_cell.angle_alpha   90.00
_cell.angle_beta   90.00
_cell.angle_gamma   90.00
#
_symmetry.space_group_name_H-M   'P 1'
#
loop_
_entity.id
_entity.type
_entity.pdbx_description
1 polymer ?
#
loop_
_entity_poly.entity_id
_entity_poly.type
_entity_poly.pdbx_seq_one_letter_code
_entity_poly.pdbx_strand_id
1 'polypeptide(L)'
;MSCLLWPAVNVIFEIVYMYFNSVAQVQPVNLMFAVIEVLSVTHGMLLFGVFCYTLFLLRSSFETECNLLLAFFVENEGHLDRCRLRLAETYRDYRVFRSSVSAWVAFIVTIGILGLTIHLSWNYDVYSGNEKLEMSGRDLILLNCLIFSEKLMILTLPVFAVGGMDHDCLWRHFHLALSRNRRSEQEYFWERLTYYLRDLTENDRETGITMFLSVVSLYTGLRLGVQNLDYSRLPVH
;
A
#
# COMPACT_ATOMS: atom_id res chain seq x y z
N MET A 1 6.71 6.12 13.65
CA MET A 1 6.73 4.96 14.57
C MET A 1 5.61 3.96 14.29
N SER A 2 4.40 4.39 13.94
CA SER A 2 3.25 3.49 13.73
C SER A 2 3.47 2.40 12.67
N CYS A 3 4.27 2.65 11.62
CA CYS A 3 4.53 1.69 10.55
C CYS A 3 5.31 0.43 10.98
N LEU A 4 6.05 0.48 12.10
CA LEU A 4 6.84 -0.65 12.60
C LEU A 4 6.10 -1.43 13.70
N LEU A 5 5.16 -0.77 14.38
CA LEU A 5 4.46 -1.36 15.52
C LEU A 5 3.55 -2.52 15.08
N TRP A 6 2.78 -2.34 14.00
CA TRP A 6 1.84 -3.37 13.54
C TRP A 6 2.56 -4.63 13.02
N PRO A 7 3.60 -4.54 12.16
CA PRO A 7 4.40 -5.71 11.80
C PRO A 7 4.99 -6.42 13.02
N ALA A 8 5.52 -5.67 14.01
CA ALA A 8 6.08 -6.27 15.21
C ALA A 8 5.01 -7.02 16.04
N VAL A 9 3.81 -6.46 16.17
CA VAL A 9 2.69 -7.13 16.87
C VAL A 9 2.27 -8.40 16.15
N ASN A 10 2.19 -8.40 14.81
CA ASN A 10 1.85 -9.60 14.05
C ASN A 10 2.91 -10.69 14.19
N VAL A 11 4.21 -10.33 14.12
CA VAL A 11 5.32 -11.27 14.35
C VAL A 11 5.25 -11.88 15.75
N ILE A 12 5.02 -11.06 16.79
CA ILE A 12 4.87 -11.57 18.16
C ILE A 12 3.68 -12.52 18.25
N PHE A 13 2.56 -12.16 17.63
CA PHE A 13 1.35 -12.98 17.68
C PHE A 13 1.55 -14.33 16.97
N GLU A 14 2.24 -14.35 15.85
CA GLU A 14 2.60 -15.57 15.12
C GLU A 14 3.56 -16.47 15.91
N ILE A 15 4.61 -15.90 16.53
CA ILE A 15 5.53 -16.66 17.40
C ILE A 15 4.77 -17.28 18.57
N VAL A 16 3.85 -16.53 19.19
CA VAL A 16 3.02 -17.03 20.29
C VAL A 16 2.08 -18.14 19.82
N TYR A 17 1.40 -17.95 18.68
CA TYR A 17 0.53 -18.97 18.09
C TYR A 17 1.29 -20.26 17.78
N MET A 18 2.47 -20.14 17.17
CA MET A 18 3.35 -21.26 16.89
C MET A 18 3.80 -21.96 18.18
N TYR A 19 4.22 -21.22 19.20
CA TYR A 19 4.64 -21.79 20.48
C TYR A 19 3.52 -22.63 21.12
N PHE A 20 2.28 -22.15 21.10
CA PHE A 20 1.14 -22.88 21.67
C PHE A 20 0.73 -24.11 20.85
N ASN A 21 0.78 -24.04 19.51
CA ASN A 21 0.31 -25.14 18.65
C ASN A 21 1.40 -26.15 18.26
N SER A 22 2.67 -25.76 18.19
CA SER A 22 3.78 -26.65 17.78
C SER A 22 4.33 -27.52 18.90
N VAL A 23 4.25 -27.07 20.16
CA VAL A 23 4.75 -27.82 21.32
C VAL A 23 3.91 -29.08 21.62
N ALA A 24 2.70 -29.17 21.06
CA ALA A 24 1.77 -30.26 21.38
C ALA A 24 1.89 -31.53 20.51
N GLN A 25 2.37 -31.49 19.25
CA GLN A 25 2.11 -32.63 18.32
C GLN A 25 3.10 -32.92 17.15
N VAL A 26 4.35 -32.47 17.14
CA VAL A 26 5.11 -32.44 15.86
C VAL A 26 6.31 -33.41 15.76
N GLN A 27 6.35 -34.23 14.71
CA GLN A 27 7.50 -35.05 14.26
C GLN A 27 8.70 -34.16 13.83
N PRO A 28 9.97 -34.61 13.94
CA PRO A 28 11.14 -33.74 13.75
C PRO A 28 11.28 -33.10 12.35
N VAL A 29 10.74 -33.72 11.30
CA VAL A 29 10.77 -33.16 9.93
C VAL A 29 9.87 -31.93 9.80
N ASN A 30 8.71 -31.94 10.46
CA ASN A 30 7.77 -30.83 10.43
C ASN A 30 8.27 -29.63 11.26
N LEU A 31 9.17 -29.85 12.23
CA LEU A 31 9.80 -28.78 13.01
C LEU A 31 10.70 -27.89 12.13
N MET A 32 11.48 -28.49 11.22
CA MET A 32 12.39 -27.73 10.35
C MET A 32 11.61 -26.81 9.40
N PHE A 33 10.53 -27.32 8.78
CA PHE A 33 9.67 -26.51 7.91
C PHE A 33 9.02 -25.36 8.67
N ALA A 34 8.51 -25.62 9.89
CA ALA A 34 7.88 -24.59 10.71
C ALA A 34 8.89 -23.49 11.11
N VAL A 35 10.13 -23.84 11.46
CA VAL A 35 11.18 -22.86 11.78
C VAL A 35 11.52 -22.00 10.55
N ILE A 36 11.65 -22.60 9.38
CA ILE A 36 11.92 -21.86 8.13
C ILE A 36 10.78 -20.91 7.82
N GLU A 37 9.53 -21.36 7.98
CA GLU A 37 8.34 -20.55 7.78
C GLU A 37 8.37 -19.31 8.68
N VAL A 38 8.51 -19.48 10.00
CA VAL A 38 8.53 -18.35 10.94
C VAL A 38 9.70 -17.40 10.68
N LEU A 39 10.89 -17.92 10.35
CA LEU A 39 12.02 -17.05 9.99
C LEU A 39 11.72 -16.25 8.71
N SER A 40 11.14 -16.88 7.71
CA SER A 40 10.80 -16.23 6.44
C SER A 40 9.72 -15.16 6.61
N VAL A 41 8.68 -15.44 7.40
CA VAL A 41 7.59 -14.51 7.67
C VAL A 41 8.08 -13.36 8.54
N THR A 42 8.83 -13.66 9.62
CA THR A 42 9.44 -12.64 10.48
C THR A 42 10.33 -11.69 9.68
N HIS A 43 11.20 -12.24 8.83
CA HIS A 43 12.07 -11.43 7.98
C HIS A 43 11.28 -10.60 6.98
N GLY A 44 10.28 -11.20 6.31
CA GLY A 44 9.40 -10.52 5.37
C GLY A 44 8.62 -9.36 5.99
N MET A 45 8.00 -9.58 7.15
CA MET A 45 7.24 -8.55 7.86
C MET A 45 8.12 -7.40 8.33
N LEU A 46 9.33 -7.69 8.84
CA LEU A 46 10.27 -6.66 9.26
C LEU A 46 10.76 -5.83 8.08
N LEU A 47 11.17 -6.47 6.97
CA LEU A 47 11.59 -5.77 5.77
C LEU A 47 10.45 -4.91 5.20
N PHE A 48 9.24 -5.44 5.16
CA PHE A 48 8.06 -4.71 4.72
C PHE A 48 7.78 -3.48 5.59
N GLY A 49 7.83 -3.63 6.91
CA GLY A 49 7.66 -2.53 7.87
C GLY A 49 8.73 -1.45 7.72
N VAL A 50 10.00 -1.85 7.61
CA VAL A 50 11.13 -0.93 7.38
C VAL A 50 10.97 -0.20 6.05
N PHE A 51 10.60 -0.91 4.98
CA PHE A 51 10.38 -0.30 3.68
C PHE A 51 9.24 0.74 3.71
N CYS A 52 8.10 0.40 4.31
CA CYS A 52 7.00 1.35 4.50
C CYS A 52 7.42 2.56 5.35
N TYR A 53 8.26 2.34 6.36
CA TYR A 53 8.81 3.44 7.16
C TYR A 53 9.74 4.35 6.35
N THR A 54 10.59 3.78 5.49
CA THR A 54 11.44 4.55 4.57
C THR A 54 10.60 5.38 3.60
N LEU A 55 9.51 4.84 3.05
CA LEU A 55 8.60 5.60 2.19
C LEU A 55 7.95 6.76 2.94
N PHE A 56 7.54 6.55 4.20
CA PHE A 56 7.01 7.61 5.05
C PHE A 56 8.04 8.72 5.29
N LEU A 57 9.30 8.36 5.58
CA LEU A 57 10.38 9.34 5.74
C LEU A 57 10.65 10.10 4.45
N LEU A 58 10.66 9.41 3.31
CA LEU A 58 10.89 10.01 2.00
C LEU A 58 9.78 11.00 1.64
N ARG A 59 8.50 10.64 1.88
CA ARG A 59 7.37 11.57 1.77
C ARG A 59 7.57 12.81 2.66
N SER A 60 7.91 12.61 3.93
CA SER A 60 8.14 13.72 4.87
C SER A 60 9.31 14.62 4.44
N SER A 61 10.34 14.04 3.81
CA SER A 61 11.46 14.78 3.23
C SER A 61 10.98 15.66 2.07
N PHE A 62 10.17 15.12 1.15
CA PHE A 62 9.62 15.89 0.04
C PHE A 62 8.69 17.02 0.51
N GLU A 63 7.94 16.82 1.59
CA GLU A 63 7.10 17.86 2.17
C GLU A 63 7.95 19.03 2.70
N THR A 64 9.05 18.70 3.36
CA THR A 64 10.03 19.69 3.85
C THR A 64 10.70 20.42 2.68
N GLU A 65 11.13 19.70 1.64
CA GLU A 65 11.71 20.29 0.43
C GLU A 65 10.73 21.22 -0.30
N CYS A 66 9.44 20.86 -0.36
CA CYS A 66 8.41 21.73 -0.94
C CYS A 66 8.29 23.05 -0.16
N ASN A 67 8.34 22.99 1.18
CA ASN A 67 8.31 24.20 2.01
C ASN A 67 9.57 25.06 1.85
N LEU A 68 10.74 24.44 1.73
CA LEU A 68 12.00 25.14 1.43
C LEU A 68 11.97 25.79 0.06
N LEU A 69 11.39 25.10 -0.94
CA LEU A 69 11.25 25.62 -2.30
C LEU A 69 10.31 26.85 -2.33
N LEU A 70 9.24 26.84 -1.55
CA LEU A 70 8.37 28.03 -1.39
C LEU A 70 9.14 29.20 -0.77
N ALA A 71 9.90 28.96 0.30
CA ALA A 71 10.71 30.01 0.93
C ALA A 71 11.77 30.56 -0.05
N PHE A 72 12.40 29.68 -0.84
CA PHE A 72 13.36 30.06 -1.87
C PHE A 72 12.74 30.96 -2.94
N PHE A 73 11.50 30.69 -3.36
CA PHE A 73 10.81 31.54 -4.35
C PHE A 73 10.49 32.93 -3.82
N VAL A 74 10.13 33.05 -2.53
CA VAL A 74 9.90 34.33 -1.88
C VAL A 74 11.21 35.13 -1.77
N GLU A 75 12.32 34.48 -1.45
CA GLU A 75 13.62 35.16 -1.33
C GLU A 75 14.21 35.57 -2.70
N ASN A 76 13.90 34.82 -3.77
CA ASN A 76 14.41 35.07 -5.12
C ASN A 76 13.34 35.66 -6.06
N GLU A 77 12.38 36.40 -5.52
CA GLU A 77 11.37 37.12 -6.32
C GLU A 77 12.06 37.99 -7.39
N GLY A 78 11.61 37.86 -8.64
CA GLY A 78 12.18 38.56 -9.80
C GLY A 78 13.23 37.76 -10.57
N HIS A 79 13.82 36.72 -9.97
CA HIS A 79 14.77 35.84 -10.65
C HIS A 79 14.11 34.54 -11.15
N LEU A 80 13.25 34.69 -12.17
CA LEU A 80 12.40 33.61 -12.70
C LEU A 80 13.18 32.35 -13.14
N ASP A 81 14.29 32.52 -13.86
CA ASP A 81 15.03 31.39 -14.41
C ASP A 81 15.67 30.52 -13.33
N ARG A 82 16.15 31.15 -12.25
CA ARG A 82 16.70 30.43 -11.09
C ARG A 82 15.63 29.62 -10.36
N CYS A 83 14.45 30.20 -10.19
CA CYS A 83 13.30 29.54 -9.58
C CYS A 83 12.81 28.36 -10.43
N ARG A 84 12.73 28.54 -11.75
CA ARG A 84 12.34 27.47 -12.69
C ARG A 84 13.32 26.31 -12.70
N LEU A 85 14.62 26.59 -12.73
CA LEU A 85 15.65 25.56 -12.70
C LEU A 85 15.52 24.71 -11.42
N ARG A 86 15.43 25.37 -10.27
CA ARG A 86 15.27 24.69 -8.98
C ARG A 86 13.97 23.89 -8.91
N LEU A 87 12.87 24.44 -9.41
CA LEU A 87 11.59 23.76 -9.49
C LEU A 87 11.66 22.50 -10.37
N ALA A 88 12.30 22.59 -11.53
CA ALA A 88 12.44 21.48 -12.46
C ALA A 88 13.28 20.34 -11.86
N GLU A 89 14.35 20.66 -11.14
CA GLU A 89 15.16 19.68 -10.40
C GLU A 89 14.33 18.94 -9.35
N THR A 90 13.67 19.69 -8.46
CA THR A 90 12.83 19.10 -7.41
C THR A 90 11.66 18.29 -7.98
N TYR A 91 11.05 18.77 -9.07
CA TYR A 91 9.97 18.05 -9.73
C TYR A 91 10.44 16.75 -10.36
N ARG A 92 11.63 16.72 -10.97
CA ARG A 92 12.20 15.49 -11.54
C ARG A 92 12.38 14.41 -10.48
N ASP A 93 12.90 14.77 -9.32
CA ASP A 93 13.12 13.82 -8.22
C ASP A 93 11.79 13.34 -7.63
N TYR A 94 10.84 14.26 -7.47
CA TYR A 94 9.47 13.94 -7.05
C TYR A 94 8.76 12.99 -8.03
N ARG A 95 8.93 13.21 -9.34
CA ARG A 95 8.35 12.37 -10.40
C ARG A 95 8.86 10.94 -10.33
N VAL A 96 10.17 10.75 -10.18
CA VAL A 96 10.77 9.41 -10.07
C VAL A 96 10.26 8.68 -8.83
N PHE A 97 10.18 9.38 -7.70
CA PHE A 97 9.59 8.85 -6.47
C PHE A 97 8.12 8.46 -6.69
N ARG A 98 7.31 9.38 -7.24
CA ARG A 98 5.88 9.17 -7.47
C ARG A 98 5.61 7.96 -8.36
N SER A 99 6.29 7.85 -9.51
CA SER A 99 6.11 6.74 -10.46
C SER A 99 6.47 5.41 -9.80
N SER A 100 7.60 5.37 -9.09
CA SER A 100 8.07 4.16 -8.40
C SER A 100 7.12 3.72 -7.27
N VAL A 101 6.65 4.68 -6.46
CA VAL A 101 5.72 4.41 -5.35
C VAL A 101 4.35 4.02 -5.88
N SER A 102 3.84 4.69 -6.92
CA SER A 102 2.57 4.37 -7.56
C SER A 102 2.56 2.93 -8.07
N ALA A 103 3.59 2.53 -8.81
CA ALA A 103 3.75 1.16 -9.29
C ALA A 103 3.83 0.14 -8.14
N TRP A 104 4.60 0.46 -7.09
CA TRP A 104 4.73 -0.41 -5.93
C TRP A 104 3.44 -0.55 -5.12
N VAL A 105 2.73 0.55 -4.82
CA VAL A 105 1.44 0.52 -4.12
C VAL A 105 0.42 -0.27 -4.94
N ALA A 106 0.35 -0.05 -6.26
CA ALA A 106 -0.54 -0.79 -7.13
C ALA A 106 -0.27 -2.30 -7.08
N PHE A 107 1.00 -2.70 -7.10
CA PHE A 107 1.42 -4.09 -6.98
C PHE A 107 1.01 -4.69 -5.62
N ILE A 108 1.33 -4.01 -4.51
CA ILE A 108 1.03 -4.51 -3.17
C ILE A 108 -0.48 -4.59 -2.92
N VAL A 109 -1.25 -3.58 -3.32
CA VAL A 109 -2.71 -3.58 -3.19
C VAL A 109 -3.31 -4.75 -3.98
N THR A 110 -2.81 -5.00 -5.19
CA THR A 110 -3.27 -6.13 -6.03
C THR A 110 -3.01 -7.47 -5.33
N ILE A 111 -1.79 -7.69 -4.83
CA ILE A 111 -1.45 -8.92 -4.09
C ILE A 111 -2.27 -9.03 -2.81
N GLY A 112 -2.48 -7.93 -2.10
CA GLY A 112 -3.30 -7.90 -0.88
C GLY A 112 -4.75 -8.30 -1.15
N ILE A 113 -5.37 -7.75 -2.20
CA ILE A 113 -6.75 -8.08 -2.59
C ILE A 113 -6.86 -9.54 -3.03
N LEU A 114 -5.92 -10.02 -3.85
CA LEU A 114 -5.88 -11.41 -4.29
C LEU A 114 -5.71 -12.36 -3.11
N GLY A 115 -4.80 -12.05 -2.19
CA GLY A 115 -4.58 -12.83 -0.97
C GLY A 115 -5.82 -12.85 -0.06
N LEU A 116 -6.50 -11.72 0.09
CA LEU A 116 -7.76 -11.63 0.84
C LEU A 116 -8.86 -12.47 0.18
N THR A 117 -8.98 -12.39 -1.16
CA THR A 117 -9.98 -13.15 -1.93
C THR A 117 -9.74 -14.66 -1.81
N ILE A 118 -8.49 -15.11 -1.92
CA ILE A 118 -8.13 -16.52 -1.72
C ILE A 118 -8.47 -16.97 -0.31
N HIS A 119 -8.13 -16.16 0.71
CA HIS A 119 -8.40 -16.50 2.10
C HIS A 119 -9.91 -16.58 2.41
N LEU A 120 -10.71 -15.65 1.87
CA LEU A 120 -12.17 -15.69 2.00
C LEU A 120 -12.78 -16.89 1.26
N SER A 121 -12.28 -17.20 0.06
CA SER A 121 -12.74 -18.36 -0.72
C SER A 121 -12.43 -19.67 0.02
N TRP A 122 -11.22 -19.78 0.58
CA TRP A 122 -10.83 -20.95 1.35
C TRP A 122 -11.66 -21.10 2.63
N ASN A 123 -11.87 -20.01 3.38
CA ASN A 123 -12.77 -20.03 4.53
C ASN A 123 -14.18 -20.48 4.12
N TYR A 124 -14.71 -19.95 3.02
CA TYR A 124 -16.03 -20.36 2.53
C TYR A 124 -16.08 -21.85 2.20
N ASP A 125 -15.08 -22.38 1.49
CA ASP A 125 -15.01 -23.80 1.15
C ASP A 125 -14.91 -24.68 2.41
N VAL A 126 -14.13 -24.26 3.41
CA VAL A 126 -14.00 -24.96 4.70
C VAL A 126 -15.30 -24.96 5.51
N TYR A 127 -16.03 -23.84 5.56
CA TYR A 127 -17.28 -23.75 6.32
C TYR A 127 -18.49 -24.34 5.57
N SER A 128 -18.45 -24.42 4.24
CA SER A 128 -19.53 -24.98 3.41
C SER A 128 -19.35 -26.46 3.08
N GLY A 129 -18.11 -26.97 3.13
CA GLY A 129 -17.82 -28.39 2.99
C GLY A 129 -18.22 -29.18 4.25
N ASN A 130 -18.80 -30.37 4.08
CA ASN A 130 -19.08 -31.31 5.17
C ASN A 130 -17.81 -31.97 5.77
N GLU A 131 -16.61 -31.51 5.39
CA GLU A 131 -15.36 -32.00 5.96
C GLU A 131 -15.18 -31.39 7.35
N LYS A 132 -15.45 -32.20 8.38
CA LYS A 132 -15.16 -31.84 9.76
C LYS A 132 -13.65 -31.75 9.94
N LEU A 133 -13.08 -30.57 9.74
CA LEU A 133 -11.73 -30.28 10.20
C LEU A 133 -11.69 -30.56 11.71
N GLU A 134 -10.83 -31.49 12.14
CA GLU A 134 -10.58 -31.82 13.55
C GLU A 134 -9.79 -30.72 14.29
N MET A 135 -9.99 -29.46 13.89
CA MET A 135 -9.37 -28.30 14.53
C MET A 135 -10.32 -27.78 15.62
N SER A 136 -9.80 -27.53 16.83
CA SER A 136 -10.58 -26.89 17.88
C SER A 136 -11.07 -25.53 17.38
N GLY A 137 -12.36 -25.23 17.58
CA GLY A 137 -12.95 -23.98 17.08
C GLY A 137 -12.24 -22.71 17.57
N ARG A 138 -11.51 -22.79 18.70
CA ARG A 138 -10.67 -21.69 19.19
C ARG A 138 -9.43 -21.44 18.33
N ASP A 139 -8.78 -22.50 17.86
CA ASP A 139 -7.53 -22.40 17.09
C ASP A 139 -7.81 -21.84 15.69
N LEU A 140 -8.95 -22.23 15.11
CA LEU A 140 -9.43 -21.70 13.83
C LEU A 140 -9.74 -20.20 13.90
N ILE A 141 -10.33 -19.72 15.00
CA ILE A 141 -10.61 -18.29 15.20
C ILE A 141 -9.29 -17.52 15.32
N LEU A 142 -8.35 -17.99 16.13
CA LEU A 142 -7.05 -17.33 16.31
C LEU A 142 -6.27 -17.26 15.00
N LEU A 143 -6.23 -18.35 14.24
CA LEU A 143 -5.59 -18.40 12.92
C LEU A 143 -6.23 -17.40 11.93
N ASN A 144 -7.56 -17.35 11.88
CA ASN A 144 -8.27 -16.40 11.03
C ASN A 144 -8.01 -14.95 11.44
N CYS A 145 -7.96 -14.65 12.74
CA CYS A 145 -7.60 -13.32 13.23
C CYS A 145 -6.17 -12.92 12.84
N LEU A 146 -5.21 -13.84 12.95
CA LEU A 146 -3.82 -13.61 12.55
C LEU A 146 -3.73 -13.31 11.05
N ILE A 147 -4.27 -14.20 10.20
CA ILE A 147 -4.24 -14.03 8.74
C ILE A 147 -4.95 -12.74 8.33
N PHE A 148 -6.09 -12.43 8.94
CA PHE A 148 -6.82 -11.21 8.62
C PHE A 148 -6.04 -9.94 9.01
N SER A 149 -5.39 -9.94 10.19
CA SER A 149 -4.52 -8.84 10.62
C SER A 149 -3.36 -8.63 9.65
N GLU A 150 -2.73 -9.71 9.15
CA GLU A 150 -1.66 -9.63 8.16
C GLU A 150 -2.13 -9.05 6.83
N LYS A 151 -3.26 -9.54 6.29
CA LYS A 151 -3.80 -9.02 5.02
C LYS A 151 -4.23 -7.57 5.14
N LEU A 152 -4.86 -7.19 6.26
CA LEU A 152 -5.19 -5.79 6.53
C LEU A 152 -3.94 -4.93 6.60
N MET A 153 -2.91 -5.36 7.34
CA MET A 153 -1.65 -4.65 7.43
C MET A 153 -1.03 -4.43 6.03
N ILE A 154 -0.94 -5.47 5.21
CA ILE A 154 -0.39 -5.37 3.85
C ILE A 154 -1.18 -4.39 2.98
N LEU A 155 -2.50 -4.28 3.16
CA LEU A 155 -3.34 -3.36 2.41
C LEU A 155 -3.28 -1.92 2.93
N THR A 156 -3.31 -1.72 4.26
CA THR A 156 -3.44 -0.37 4.85
C THR A 156 -2.12 0.33 5.04
N LEU A 157 -1.05 -0.40 5.38
CA LEU A 157 0.25 0.19 5.73
C LEU A 157 0.89 0.95 4.55
N PRO A 158 0.88 0.44 3.30
CA PRO A 158 1.37 1.17 2.13
C PRO A 158 0.59 2.46 1.89
N VAL A 159 -0.74 2.39 1.97
CA VAL A 159 -1.62 3.55 1.76
C VAL A 159 -1.35 4.61 2.84
N PHE A 160 -1.12 4.19 4.08
CA PHE A 160 -0.79 5.12 5.15
C PHE A 160 0.62 5.71 5.02
N ALA A 161 1.61 4.88 4.67
CA ALA A 161 3.00 5.31 4.49
C ALA A 161 3.14 6.36 3.38
N VAL A 162 2.41 6.17 2.29
CA VAL A 162 2.34 7.12 1.17
C VAL A 162 1.39 8.28 1.47
N GLY A 163 0.59 8.17 2.53
CA GLY A 163 -0.36 9.16 3.07
C GLY A 163 -1.55 9.43 2.15
N GLY A 164 -2.13 8.34 1.65
CA GLY A 164 -3.36 8.28 0.87
C GLY A 164 -3.22 7.43 -0.39
N MET A 165 -4.34 7.13 -1.04
CA MET A 165 -4.36 6.60 -2.41
C MET A 165 -3.98 7.67 -3.45
N ASP A 166 -4.11 8.93 -3.05
CA ASP A 166 -3.84 10.09 -3.89
C ASP A 166 -2.37 10.54 -3.71
N HIS A 167 -1.51 10.00 -4.56
CA HIS A 167 -0.08 10.30 -4.58
C HIS A 167 0.18 11.76 -4.96
N ASP A 168 -0.79 12.47 -5.54
CA ASP A 168 -0.69 13.89 -5.91
C ASP A 168 -0.95 14.85 -4.76
N CYS A 169 -1.32 14.33 -3.60
CA CYS A 169 -1.67 15.15 -2.44
C CYS A 169 -0.56 16.15 -2.08
N LEU A 170 0.70 15.71 -2.09
CA LEU A 170 1.84 16.56 -1.73
C LEU A 170 2.04 17.69 -2.74
N TRP A 171 2.03 17.36 -4.03
CA TRP A 171 2.17 18.34 -5.11
C TRP A 171 1.00 19.32 -5.17
N ARG A 172 -0.22 18.86 -4.88
CA ARG A 172 -1.42 19.69 -4.82
C ARG A 172 -1.36 20.68 -3.66
N HIS A 173 -0.88 20.24 -2.48
CA HIS A 173 -0.63 21.15 -1.36
C HIS A 173 0.43 22.19 -1.70
N PHE A 174 1.50 21.80 -2.38
CA PHE A 174 2.52 22.73 -2.87
C PHE A 174 1.95 23.75 -3.86
N HIS A 175 1.17 23.30 -4.85
CA HIS A 175 0.51 24.18 -5.81
C HIS A 175 -0.45 25.17 -5.13
N LEU A 176 -1.22 24.71 -4.13
CA LEU A 176 -2.09 25.57 -3.34
C LEU A 176 -1.29 26.59 -2.53
N ALA A 177 -0.20 26.17 -1.90
CA ALA A 177 0.67 27.07 -1.14
C ALA A 177 1.34 28.12 -2.05
N LEU A 178 1.79 27.72 -3.24
CA LEU A 178 2.33 28.63 -4.25
C LEU A 178 1.29 29.68 -4.66
N SER A 179 0.05 29.26 -4.93
CA SER A 179 -1.03 30.16 -5.32
C SER A 179 -1.41 31.18 -4.23
N ARG A 180 -1.24 30.83 -2.94
CA ARG A 180 -1.51 31.72 -1.80
C ARG A 180 -0.48 32.84 -1.66
N ASN A 181 0.75 32.61 -2.10
CA ASN A 181 1.85 33.59 -2.03
C ASN A 181 1.79 34.64 -3.16
N ARG A 182 0.80 34.59 -4.06
CA ARG A 182 0.56 35.55 -5.16
C ARG A 182 0.14 36.97 -4.69
N ARG A 183 0.47 37.39 -3.47
CA ARG A 183 0.08 38.70 -2.92
C ARG A 183 1.10 39.81 -3.18
N SER A 184 2.26 39.52 -3.79
CA SER A 184 3.32 40.52 -3.99
C SER A 184 3.09 41.40 -5.23
N GLU A 185 3.76 42.56 -5.28
CA GLU A 185 3.77 43.50 -6.41
C GLU A 185 4.26 42.87 -7.73
N GLN A 186 4.82 41.66 -7.69
CA GLN A 186 5.34 40.91 -8.83
C GLN A 186 4.38 39.79 -9.29
N GLU A 187 3.11 40.12 -9.52
CA GLU A 187 2.10 39.13 -9.94
C GLU A 187 2.52 38.34 -11.19
N TYR A 188 3.18 39.00 -12.15
CA TYR A 188 3.68 38.38 -13.37
C TYR A 188 4.70 37.25 -13.13
N PHE A 189 5.57 37.39 -12.11
CA PHE A 189 6.54 36.35 -11.75
C PHE A 189 5.81 35.09 -11.25
N TRP A 190 4.88 35.26 -10.32
CA TRP A 190 4.11 34.16 -9.73
C TRP A 190 3.20 33.46 -10.74
N GLU A 191 2.58 34.22 -11.64
CA GLU A 191 1.76 33.66 -12.73
C GLU A 191 2.60 32.79 -13.65
N ARG A 192 3.79 33.27 -14.05
CA ARG A 192 4.66 32.56 -14.98
C ARG A 192 5.31 31.32 -14.36
N LEU A 193 5.53 31.33 -13.05
CA LEU A 193 5.97 30.17 -12.28
C LEU A 193 4.86 29.13 -12.14
N THR A 194 3.62 29.57 -11.85
CA THR A 194 2.44 28.70 -11.77
C THR A 194 2.12 28.05 -13.11
N TYR A 195 2.25 28.81 -14.22
CA TYR A 195 2.10 28.26 -15.56
C TYR A 195 3.13 27.15 -15.84
N TYR A 196 4.39 27.39 -15.48
CA TYR A 196 5.46 26.40 -15.65
C TYR A 196 5.21 25.14 -14.78
N LEU A 197 4.73 25.32 -13.55
CA LEU A 197 4.35 24.22 -12.67
C LEU A 197 3.24 23.34 -13.27
N ARG A 198 2.25 23.97 -13.91
CA ARG A 198 1.14 23.27 -14.56
C ARG A 198 1.60 22.47 -15.77
N ASP A 199 2.47 23.06 -16.61
CA ASP A 199 3.06 22.41 -17.79
C ASP A 199 3.86 21.15 -17.40
N LEU A 200 4.60 21.21 -16.29
CA LEU A 200 5.31 20.05 -15.74
C LEU A 200 4.34 18.91 -15.34
N THR A 201 3.17 19.27 -14.80
CA THR A 201 2.18 18.33 -14.25
C THR A 201 1.34 17.65 -15.33
N GLU A 202 0.96 18.36 -16.40
CA GLU A 202 0.10 17.82 -17.48
C GLU A 202 0.77 16.69 -18.27
N ASN A 203 2.11 16.63 -18.28
CA ASN A 203 2.88 15.60 -18.98
C ASN A 203 2.98 14.24 -18.24
N ASP A 204 2.40 14.10 -17.04
CA ASP A 204 2.71 12.98 -16.14
C ASP A 204 1.51 12.08 -15.76
N ARG A 205 0.49 12.02 -16.62
CA ARG A 205 -0.68 11.16 -16.41
C ARG A 205 -0.35 9.68 -16.67
N GLU A 206 -0.03 8.94 -15.61
CA GLU A 206 0.15 7.48 -15.67
C GLU A 206 -1.19 6.71 -15.49
N THR A 207 -1.51 5.82 -16.45
CA THR A 207 -2.72 4.98 -16.53
C THR A 207 -2.52 3.54 -16.01
N GLY A 208 -1.83 3.36 -14.88
CA GLY A 208 -1.54 2.02 -14.34
C GLY A 208 -2.75 1.28 -13.74
N ILE A 209 -3.61 1.99 -13.01
CA ILE A 209 -4.60 1.39 -12.09
C ILE A 209 -5.69 0.56 -12.81
N THR A 210 -6.04 0.92 -14.05
CA THR A 210 -7.11 0.25 -14.82
C THR A 210 -6.73 -1.14 -15.31
N MET A 211 -5.47 -1.36 -15.63
CA MET A 211 -4.98 -2.67 -16.09
C MET A 211 -5.03 -3.72 -14.96
N PHE A 212 -4.83 -3.28 -13.71
CA PHE A 212 -4.81 -4.15 -12.53
C PHE A 212 -6.21 -4.57 -12.04
N LEU A 213 -7.18 -3.65 -12.06
CA LEU A 213 -8.60 -3.95 -11.79
C LEU A 213 -9.13 -5.06 -12.72
N SER A 214 -8.63 -5.09 -13.96
CA SER A 214 -8.99 -6.09 -14.96
C SER A 214 -8.54 -7.50 -14.56
N VAL A 215 -7.31 -7.66 -14.04
CA VAL A 215 -6.77 -8.97 -13.63
C VAL A 215 -7.49 -9.52 -12.40
N VAL A 216 -7.79 -8.65 -11.42
CA VAL A 216 -8.57 -9.05 -10.23
C VAL A 216 -9.97 -9.49 -10.66
N SER A 217 -10.67 -8.70 -11.48
CA SER A 217 -12.01 -9.05 -11.98
C SER A 217 -12.03 -10.37 -12.76
N LEU A 218 -10.98 -10.66 -13.53
CA LEU A 218 -10.85 -11.90 -14.29
C LEU A 218 -10.67 -13.11 -13.36
N TYR A 219 -9.82 -13.01 -12.34
CA TYR A 219 -9.62 -14.08 -11.36
C TYR A 219 -10.91 -14.37 -10.58
N THR A 220 -11.58 -13.34 -10.06
CA THR A 220 -12.84 -13.49 -9.32
C THR A 220 -13.93 -14.05 -10.23
N GLY A 221 -14.04 -13.58 -11.47
CA GLY A 221 -15.00 -14.07 -12.46
C GLY A 221 -14.77 -15.53 -12.85
N LEU A 222 -13.52 -15.97 -12.98
CA LEU A 222 -13.20 -17.37 -13.29
C LEU A 222 -13.50 -18.31 -12.11
N ARG A 223 -13.14 -17.94 -10.89
CA ARG A 223 -13.36 -18.78 -9.70
C ARG A 223 -14.84 -18.88 -9.32
N LEU A 224 -15.58 -17.76 -9.36
CA LEU A 224 -17.01 -17.74 -9.06
C LEU A 224 -17.87 -18.24 -10.24
N GLY A 225 -17.44 -18.03 -11.49
CA GLY A 225 -18.16 -18.51 -12.67
C GLY A 225 -18.11 -20.03 -12.85
N VAL A 226 -17.08 -20.69 -12.32
CA VAL A 226 -16.94 -22.17 -12.36
C VAL A 226 -17.70 -22.85 -11.21
N GLN A 227 -18.16 -22.11 -10.20
CA GLN A 227 -19.18 -22.60 -9.25
C GLN A 227 -20.52 -22.68 -10.00
N ASN A 228 -20.68 -23.75 -10.79
CA ASN A 228 -21.93 -24.13 -11.41
C ASN A 228 -23.01 -24.16 -10.32
N LEU A 229 -23.91 -23.17 -10.38
CA LEU A 229 -25.20 -23.21 -9.72
C LEU A 229 -25.89 -24.48 -10.17
N ASP A 230 -25.90 -25.49 -9.29
CA ASP A 230 -26.64 -26.71 -9.50
C ASP A 230 -28.14 -26.39 -9.33
N TYR A 231 -28.72 -25.79 -10.37
CA TYR A 231 -30.15 -25.44 -10.44
C TYR A 231 -31.07 -26.68 -10.33
N SER A 232 -30.51 -27.89 -10.35
CA SER A 232 -31.23 -29.14 -10.16
C SER A 232 -31.80 -29.33 -8.75
N ARG A 233 -31.41 -28.50 -7.77
CA ARG A 233 -31.93 -28.53 -6.38
C ARG A 233 -32.97 -27.47 -6.04
N LEU A 234 -33.49 -26.72 -7.04
CA LEU A 234 -34.63 -25.84 -6.78
C LEU A 234 -35.91 -26.67 -6.67
N PRO A 235 -36.70 -26.55 -5.58
CA PRO A 235 -38.00 -27.18 -5.51
C PRO A 235 -38.89 -26.56 -6.59
N VAL A 236 -39.32 -27.38 -7.54
CA VAL A 236 -40.36 -27.02 -8.49
C VAL A 236 -41.66 -26.92 -7.69
N HIS A 237 -42.14 -25.69 -7.48
CA HIS A 237 -43.47 -25.42 -6.95
C HIS A 237 -44.53 -25.50 -8.04
#